data_AF-A0A1Q7HNT1-F1
#
_entry.id   AF-A0A1Q7HNT1-F1
#
_cell.length_a   1.000
_cell.length_b   1.000
_cell.length_c   1.000
_cell.angle_alpha   90.00
_cell.angle_beta   90.00
_cell.angle_gamma   90.00
#
_symmetry.space_group_name_H-M   'P 1'
#
loop_
_entity.id
_entity.type
_entity.pdbx_description
1 polymer ?
#
loop_
_entity_poly.entity_id
_entity_poly.type
_entity_poly.pdbx_seq_one_letter_code
_entity_poly.pdbx_strand_id
1 'polypeptide(L)'
;GLRKDLLALVDRDAQAYDAVVTARRLPKATDAEKEARSAALERANLFAIEAPMAIADACAALMSMASELAYKGNVNVVSDVGTAALLAYAGLRGAVLSVRVNLKDVKDEARGERLRDRVRRLEMDAEKLREEALTAIYVRTNGR
;
A
#
# COMPACT_ATOMS: atom_id res chain seq x y z
N GLY A 1 9.73 -6.97 -11.29
CA GLY A 1 9.73 -8.17 -10.42
C GLY A 1 9.68 -7.67 -8.99
N LEU A 2 8.81 -8.22 -8.15
CA LEU A 2 8.31 -7.57 -6.92
C LEU A 2 9.35 -6.80 -6.10
N ARG A 3 10.51 -7.39 -5.80
CA ARG A 3 11.59 -6.69 -5.07
C ARG A 3 12.07 -5.41 -5.76
N LYS A 4 12.35 -5.46 -7.07
CA LYS A 4 12.81 -4.29 -7.84
C LYS A 4 11.72 -3.23 -7.88
N ASP A 5 10.47 -3.65 -8.02
CA ASP A 5 9.33 -2.76 -8.14
C ASP A 5 9.07 -2.05 -6.79
N LEU A 6 9.10 -2.78 -5.68
CA LEU A 6 9.00 -2.22 -4.31
C LEU A 6 10.14 -1.24 -3.98
N LEU A 7 11.38 -1.53 -4.40
CA LEU A 7 12.50 -0.60 -4.20
C LEU A 7 12.31 0.70 -4.99
N ALA A 8 11.84 0.61 -6.24
CA ALA A 8 11.55 1.80 -7.04
C ALA A 8 10.39 2.64 -6.49
N LEU A 9 9.46 2.01 -5.76
CA LEU A 9 8.36 2.71 -5.11
C LEU A 9 8.81 3.56 -3.92
N VAL A 10 9.94 3.25 -3.28
CA VAL A 10 10.54 4.10 -2.23
C VAL A 10 10.93 5.46 -2.81
N ASP A 11 11.64 5.47 -3.94
CA ASP A 11 12.03 6.71 -4.61
C ASP A 11 10.80 7.49 -5.09
N ARG A 12 9.78 6.79 -5.59
CA ARG A 12 8.54 7.42 -6.05
C ARG A 12 7.74 8.04 -4.91
N ASP A 13 7.70 7.42 -3.74
CA ASP A 13 7.05 7.97 -2.55
C ASP A 13 7.77 9.25 -2.06
N ALA A 14 9.11 9.23 -2.05
CA ALA A 14 9.91 10.42 -1.72
C ALA A 14 9.65 11.59 -2.69
N GLN A 15 9.62 11.31 -4.00
CA GLN A 15 9.28 12.31 -5.02
C GLN A 15 7.86 12.89 -4.81
N ALA A 16 6.90 12.05 -4.45
CA ALA A 16 5.54 12.49 -4.21
C ALA A 16 5.42 13.35 -2.95
N TYR A 17 6.15 13.00 -1.89
CA TYR A 17 6.24 13.82 -0.69
C TYR A 17 6.83 15.21 -0.99
N ASP A 18 7.93 15.27 -1.75
CA ASP A 18 8.56 16.53 -2.16
C ASP A 18 7.62 17.41 -2.99
N ALA A 19 6.80 16.80 -3.86
CA ALA A 19 5.77 17.50 -4.62
C ALA A 19 4.71 18.13 -3.69
N VAL A 20 4.26 17.41 -2.66
CA VAL A 20 3.30 17.94 -1.68
C VAL A 20 3.91 19.09 -0.88
N VAL A 21 5.16 18.96 -0.43
CA VAL A 21 5.88 20.02 0.29
C VAL A 21 6.03 21.27 -0.57
N THR A 22 6.41 21.10 -1.84
CA THR A 22 6.56 22.20 -2.80
C THR A 22 5.24 22.90 -3.05
N ALA A 23 4.16 22.15 -3.29
CA ALA A 23 2.82 22.70 -3.47
C ALA A 23 2.34 23.49 -2.22
N ARG A 24 2.65 23.00 -1.01
CA ARG A 24 2.31 23.69 0.25
C ARG A 24 3.01 25.05 0.38
N ARG A 25 4.21 25.20 -0.17
CA ARG A 25 5.04 26.42 -0.13
C ARG A 25 4.65 27.48 -1.14
N LEU A 26 3.79 27.17 -2.11
CA LEU A 26 3.34 28.16 -3.10
C LEU A 26 2.67 29.38 -2.43
N PRO A 27 2.79 30.58 -3.04
CA PRO A 27 2.09 31.79 -2.60
C PRO A 27 0.57 31.61 -2.49
N LYS A 28 -0.08 32.49 -1.73
CA LYS A 28 -1.52 32.41 -1.43
C LYS A 28 -2.13 33.77 -1.07
N ALA A 29 -1.51 34.87 -1.49
CA ALA A 29 -1.95 36.23 -1.17
C ALA A 29 -3.09 36.67 -2.10
N THR A 30 -3.01 36.33 -3.39
CA THR A 30 -4.06 36.66 -4.37
C THR A 30 -4.98 35.47 -4.64
N ASP A 31 -6.15 35.71 -5.21
CA ASP A 31 -7.09 34.63 -5.55
C ASP A 31 -6.53 33.72 -6.65
N ALA A 32 -5.82 34.28 -7.63
CA ALA A 32 -5.10 33.51 -8.64
C ALA A 32 -4.01 32.61 -8.01
N GLU A 33 -3.28 33.11 -7.02
CA GLU A 33 -2.28 32.30 -6.29
C GLU A 33 -2.94 31.19 -5.47
N LYS A 34 -4.05 31.47 -4.78
CA LYS A 34 -4.80 30.46 -4.02
C LYS A 34 -5.32 29.35 -4.93
N GLU A 35 -5.84 29.69 -6.10
CA GLU A 35 -6.34 28.74 -7.08
C GLU A 35 -5.21 27.87 -7.63
N ALA A 36 -4.10 28.48 -8.06
CA ALA A 36 -2.91 27.78 -8.54
C ALA A 36 -2.33 26.83 -7.47
N ARG A 37 -2.22 27.31 -6.23
CA ARG A 37 -1.77 26.51 -5.08
C ARG A 37 -2.72 25.35 -4.81
N SER A 38 -4.02 25.57 -4.87
CA SER A 38 -5.02 24.53 -4.63
C SER A 38 -4.96 23.44 -5.71
N ALA A 39 -4.81 23.82 -6.97
CA ALA A 39 -4.64 22.87 -8.07
C ALA A 39 -3.34 22.08 -7.97
N ALA A 40 -2.25 22.71 -7.52
CA ALA A 40 -0.97 22.03 -7.29
C ALA A 40 -1.05 21.02 -6.15
N LEU A 41 -1.73 21.38 -5.05
CA LEU A 41 -1.95 20.47 -3.91
C LEU A 41 -2.79 19.26 -4.31
N GLU A 42 -3.88 19.45 -5.06
CA GLU A 42 -4.71 18.35 -5.55
C GLU A 42 -3.87 17.35 -6.35
N ARG A 43 -3.08 17.83 -7.32
CA ARG A 43 -2.20 16.97 -8.13
C ARG A 43 -1.16 16.25 -7.28
N ALA A 44 -0.53 16.95 -6.34
CA ALA A 44 0.49 16.37 -5.48
C ALA A 44 -0.07 15.30 -4.53
N ASN A 45 -1.24 15.54 -3.94
CA ASN A 45 -1.92 14.57 -3.07
C ASN A 45 -2.33 13.32 -3.84
N LEU A 46 -2.84 13.48 -5.07
CA LEU A 46 -3.17 12.36 -5.94
C LEU A 46 -1.93 11.55 -6.29
N PHE A 47 -0.80 12.22 -6.60
CA PHE A 47 0.48 11.54 -6.84
C PHE A 47 0.98 10.80 -5.58
N ALA A 48 0.82 11.39 -4.39
CA ALA A 48 1.18 10.79 -3.11
C ALA A 48 0.30 9.59 -2.71
N ILE A 49 -0.80 9.33 -3.41
CA ILE A 49 -1.60 8.10 -3.24
C ILE A 49 -1.06 6.97 -4.12
N GLU A 50 -0.42 7.27 -5.26
CA GLU A 50 -0.03 6.25 -6.24
C GLU A 50 0.99 5.26 -5.70
N ALA A 51 2.08 5.74 -5.11
CA ALA A 51 3.14 4.85 -4.62
C ALA A 51 2.64 3.96 -3.46
N PRO A 52 1.96 4.49 -2.42
CA PRO A 52 1.38 3.65 -1.38
C PRO A 52 0.34 2.64 -1.90
N MET A 53 -0.51 2.98 -2.87
CA MET A 53 -1.42 2.01 -3.48
C MET A 53 -0.65 0.88 -4.17
N ALA A 54 0.40 1.20 -4.94
CA ALA A 54 1.22 0.21 -5.62
C ALA A 54 2.00 -0.68 -4.62
N ILE A 55 2.46 -0.13 -3.50
CA ILE A 55 3.10 -0.92 -2.42
C ILE A 55 2.07 -1.90 -1.84
N ALA A 56 0.85 -1.44 -1.56
CA ALA A 56 -0.21 -2.31 -1.04
C ALA A 56 -0.53 -3.45 -2.01
N ASP A 57 -0.64 -3.18 -3.31
CA ASP A 57 -0.87 -4.21 -4.34
C ASP A 57 0.29 -5.23 -4.41
N ALA A 58 1.54 -4.75 -4.38
CA ALA A 58 2.72 -5.61 -4.43
C ALA A 58 2.83 -6.50 -3.18
N CYS A 59 2.50 -5.96 -2.01
CA CYS A 59 2.41 -6.73 -0.77
C CYS A 59 1.29 -7.76 -0.83
N ALA A 60 0.09 -7.42 -1.33
CA ALA A 60 -1.00 -8.37 -1.51
C ALA A 60 -0.60 -9.53 -2.45
N ALA A 61 0.06 -9.22 -3.57
CA ALA A 61 0.57 -10.23 -4.49
C ALA A 61 1.60 -11.17 -3.82
N LEU A 62 2.51 -10.62 -3.01
CA LEU A 62 3.47 -11.41 -2.23
C LEU A 62 2.76 -12.32 -1.22
N MET A 63 1.71 -11.84 -0.55
CA MET A 63 0.90 -12.65 0.37
C MET A 63 0.18 -13.80 -0.35
N SER A 64 -0.36 -13.55 -1.55
CA SER A 64 -0.97 -14.62 -2.35
C SER A 64 0.04 -15.71 -2.74
N MET A 65 1.24 -15.30 -3.17
CA MET A 65 2.33 -16.25 -3.46
C MET A 65 2.78 -17.02 -2.21
N ALA A 66 2.86 -16.35 -1.06
CA ALA A 66 3.20 -16.98 0.21
C ALA A 66 2.12 -18.00 0.64
N SER A 67 0.83 -17.67 0.52
CA SER A 67 -0.26 -18.60 0.80
C SER A 67 -0.15 -19.87 -0.06
N GLU A 68 0.08 -19.73 -1.37
CA GLU A 68 0.26 -20.89 -2.25
C GLU A 68 1.49 -21.76 -1.85
N LEU A 69 2.62 -21.13 -1.54
CA LEU A 69 3.82 -21.82 -1.10
C LEU A 69 3.64 -22.49 0.27
N ALA A 70 2.81 -21.92 1.15
CA ALA A 70 2.56 -22.50 2.47
C ALA A 70 1.88 -23.87 2.35
N TYR A 71 1.02 -24.08 1.34
CA TYR A 71 0.36 -25.37 1.09
C TYR A 71 1.20 -26.34 0.25
N LYS A 72 1.86 -25.85 -0.82
CA LYS A 72 2.52 -26.71 -1.82
C LYS A 72 4.04 -26.86 -1.62
N GLY A 73 4.65 -25.93 -0.89
CA GLY A 73 6.10 -25.82 -0.77
C GLY A 73 6.72 -26.84 0.17
N ASN A 74 8.05 -26.81 0.24
CA ASN A 74 8.82 -27.64 1.17
C ASN A 74 8.48 -27.28 2.62
N VAL A 75 8.08 -28.27 3.42
CA VAL A 75 7.71 -28.07 4.84
C VAL A 75 8.85 -27.46 5.65
N ASN A 76 10.11 -27.73 5.28
CA ASN A 76 11.28 -27.24 6.01
C ASN A 76 11.47 -25.72 5.91
N VAL A 77 10.80 -25.04 4.98
CA VAL A 77 10.85 -23.57 4.82
C VAL A 77 9.51 -22.90 5.09
N VAL A 78 8.55 -23.62 5.69
CA VAL A 78 7.20 -23.08 5.94
C VAL A 78 7.22 -21.88 6.90
N SER A 79 8.17 -21.84 7.84
CA SER A 79 8.38 -20.69 8.71
C SER A 79 8.78 -19.44 7.93
N ASP A 80 9.68 -19.57 6.95
CA ASP A 80 10.14 -18.45 6.12
C ASP A 80 8.99 -17.90 5.27
N VAL A 81 8.15 -18.79 4.73
CA VAL A 81 6.92 -18.42 4.00
C VAL A 81 5.97 -17.63 4.91
N GLY A 82 5.81 -18.08 6.17
CA GLY A 82 5.03 -17.37 7.17
C GLY A 82 5.55 -15.98 7.49
N THR A 83 6.86 -15.87 7.72
CA THR A 83 7.53 -14.59 7.94
C THR A 83 7.33 -13.66 6.75
N ALA A 84 7.45 -14.16 5.52
CA ALA A 84 7.21 -13.37 4.31
C ALA A 84 5.76 -12.84 4.24
N ALA A 85 4.76 -13.67 4.57
CA ALA A 85 3.36 -13.26 4.59
C ALA A 85 3.09 -12.16 5.65
N LEU A 86 3.69 -12.29 6.85
CA LEU A 86 3.54 -11.31 7.92
C LEU A 86 4.20 -9.96 7.59
N LEU A 87 5.41 -9.99 7.00
CA LEU A 87 6.10 -8.78 6.57
C LEU A 87 5.33 -8.08 5.44
N ALA A 88 4.82 -8.86 4.48
CA ALA A 88 3.99 -8.32 3.41
C ALA A 88 2.70 -7.71 3.95
N TYR A 89 2.03 -8.37 4.90
CA TYR A 89 0.84 -7.82 5.58
C TYR A 89 1.14 -6.49 6.28
N ALA A 90 2.22 -6.42 7.05
CA ALA A 90 2.63 -5.19 7.71
C ALA A 90 2.93 -4.07 6.70
N GLY A 91 3.61 -4.38 5.59
CA GLY A 91 3.86 -3.45 4.49
C GLY A 91 2.58 -2.92 3.86
N LEU A 92 1.61 -3.79 3.57
CA LEU A 92 0.30 -3.41 3.05
C LEU A 92 -0.45 -2.49 4.01
N ARG A 93 -0.51 -2.85 5.30
CA ARG A 93 -1.17 -2.03 6.33
C ARG A 93 -0.51 -0.66 6.45
N GLY A 94 0.82 -0.59 6.44
CA GLY A 94 1.57 0.67 6.44
C GLY A 94 1.25 1.54 5.22
N ALA A 95 1.26 0.95 4.03
CA ALA A 95 0.95 1.65 2.80
C ALA A 95 -0.50 2.17 2.77
N VAL A 96 -1.47 1.38 3.23
CA VAL A 96 -2.87 1.81 3.36
C VAL A 96 -3.02 3.01 4.30
N LEU A 97 -2.27 3.08 5.40
CA LEU A 97 -2.28 4.25 6.27
C LEU A 97 -1.82 5.50 5.52
N SER A 98 -0.74 5.41 4.73
CA SER A 98 -0.27 6.51 3.87
C SER A 98 -1.29 6.92 2.81
N VAL A 99 -2.00 5.96 2.21
CA VAL A 99 -3.11 6.25 1.27
C VAL A 99 -4.21 7.06 1.96
N ARG A 100 -4.65 6.64 3.15
CA ARG A 100 -5.71 7.31 3.92
C ARG A 100 -5.35 8.75 4.30
N VAL A 101 -4.09 8.99 4.64
CA VAL A 101 -3.61 10.35 4.99
C VAL A 101 -3.80 11.31 3.82
N ASN A 102 -3.53 10.88 2.58
CA ASN A 102 -3.68 11.73 1.40
C ASN A 102 -5.12 11.73 0.83
N LEU A 103 -5.88 10.65 1.03
CA LEU A 103 -7.27 10.54 0.54
C LEU A 103 -8.22 11.58 1.11
N LYS A 104 -7.99 12.04 2.35
CA LYS A 104 -8.81 13.08 2.99
C LYS A 104 -8.74 14.42 2.24
N ASP A 105 -7.68 14.61 1.45
CA ASP A 105 -7.38 15.85 0.75
C ASP A 105 -7.70 15.74 -0.77
N VAL A 106 -8.40 14.68 -1.20
CA VAL A 106 -8.88 14.49 -2.58
C VAL A 106 -10.26 15.11 -2.73
N LYS A 107 -10.43 16.03 -3.69
CA LYS A 107 -11.69 16.76 -3.89
C LYS A 107 -12.72 16.03 -4.73
N ASP A 108 -12.28 15.19 -5.66
CA ASP A 108 -13.18 14.36 -6.47
C ASP A 108 -13.73 13.23 -5.60
N GLU A 109 -14.94 13.41 -5.08
CA GLU A 109 -15.57 12.43 -4.18
C GLU A 109 -15.77 11.07 -4.83
N ALA A 110 -16.16 11.02 -6.11
CA ALA A 110 -16.34 9.76 -6.82
C ALA A 110 -15.01 9.00 -6.94
N ARG A 111 -13.90 9.71 -7.21
CA ARG A 111 -12.56 9.12 -7.19
C ARG A 111 -12.13 8.71 -5.79
N GLY A 112 -12.41 9.54 -4.79
CA GLY A 112 -12.15 9.26 -3.37
C GLY A 112 -12.84 7.97 -2.92
N GLU A 113 -14.13 7.80 -3.24
CA GLU A 113 -14.90 6.60 -2.93
C GLU A 113 -14.32 5.35 -3.59
N ARG A 114 -13.99 5.40 -4.89
CA ARG A 114 -13.37 4.27 -5.59
C ARG A 114 -12.06 3.83 -4.93
N LEU A 115 -11.24 4.79 -4.49
CA LEU A 115 -9.98 4.49 -3.79
C LEU A 115 -10.23 3.93 -2.37
N ARG A 116 -11.18 4.50 -1.62
CA ARG A 116 -11.60 3.98 -0.30
C ARG A 116 -12.09 2.54 -0.41
N ASP A 117 -12.90 2.23 -1.42
CA ASP A 117 -13.39 0.87 -1.69
C ASP A 117 -12.27 -0.10 -2.02
N ARG A 118 -11.32 0.34 -2.84
CA ARG A 118 -10.16 -0.47 -3.20
C ARG A 118 -9.28 -0.76 -1.98
N VAL A 119 -9.04 0.24 -1.13
CA VAL A 119 -8.34 0.07 0.15
C VAL A 119 -9.06 -0.94 1.05
N ARG A 120 -10.39 -0.82 1.20
CA ARG A 120 -11.17 -1.76 2.01
C ARG A 120 -11.03 -3.20 1.51
N ARG A 121 -11.11 -3.42 0.20
CA ARG A 121 -10.91 -4.74 -0.41
C ARG A 121 -9.50 -5.29 -0.14
N LEU A 122 -8.46 -4.48 -0.38
CA LEU A 122 -7.07 -4.87 -0.11
C LEU A 122 -6.87 -5.28 1.36
N GLU A 123 -7.42 -4.54 2.31
CA GLU A 123 -7.32 -4.91 3.73
C GLU A 123 -8.05 -6.21 4.06
N MET A 124 -9.26 -6.42 3.52
CA MET A 124 -10.02 -7.65 3.72
C MET A 124 -9.29 -8.87 3.14
N ASP A 125 -8.79 -8.75 1.92
CA ASP A 125 -8.05 -9.81 1.24
C ASP A 125 -6.74 -10.11 1.97
N ALA A 126 -6.02 -9.08 2.43
CA ALA A 126 -4.81 -9.23 3.21
C ALA A 126 -5.06 -9.94 4.55
N GLU A 127 -6.15 -9.62 5.24
CA GLU A 127 -6.52 -10.28 6.50
C GLU A 127 -6.76 -11.77 6.28
N LYS A 128 -7.52 -12.12 5.23
CA LYS A 128 -7.77 -13.51 4.85
C LYS A 128 -6.47 -14.25 4.52
N LEU A 129 -5.62 -13.67 3.67
CA LEU A 129 -4.34 -14.28 3.28
C LEU A 129 -3.39 -14.44 4.46
N ARG A 130 -3.41 -13.52 5.43
CA ARG A 130 -2.64 -13.62 6.67
C ARG A 130 -3.09 -14.83 7.49
N GLU A 131 -4.39 -14.99 7.69
CA GLU A 131 -4.97 -16.11 8.44
C GLU A 131 -4.71 -17.46 7.76
N GLU A 132 -4.84 -17.53 6.44
CA GLU A 132 -4.50 -18.73 5.65
C GLU A 132 -3.04 -19.12 5.84
N ALA A 133 -2.12 -18.16 5.74
CA ALA A 133 -0.69 -18.41 5.91
C ALA A 133 -0.36 -18.91 7.33
N LEU A 134 -0.92 -18.29 8.37
CA LEU A 134 -0.70 -18.71 9.76
C LEU A 134 -1.29 -20.09 10.05
N THR A 135 -2.48 -20.36 9.52
CA THR A 135 -3.13 -21.69 9.63
C THR A 135 -2.28 -22.77 8.96
N ALA A 136 -1.77 -22.49 7.76
CA ALA A 136 -0.93 -23.43 7.02
C ALA A 136 0.38 -23.74 7.78
N ILE A 137 1.01 -22.75 8.40
CA ILE A 137 2.18 -22.96 9.28
C ILE A 137 1.80 -23.89 10.42
N TYR A 138 0.74 -23.56 11.18
CA TYR A 138 0.33 -24.35 12.35
C TYR A 138 0.07 -25.82 11.99
N VAL A 139 -0.70 -26.06 10.93
CA VAL A 139 -1.02 -27.41 10.46
C VAL A 139 0.25 -28.17 10.06
N ARG A 140 1.19 -27.51 9.38
CA ARG A 140 2.38 -28.18 8.84
C ARG A 140 3.53 -28.33 9.84
N THR A 141 3.59 -27.53 10.90
CA THR A 141 4.61 -27.63 11.95
C THR A 141 4.17 -28.43 13.16
N ASN A 142 2.88 -28.38 13.53
CA ASN A 142 2.36 -29.03 14.74
C ASN A 142 1.49 -30.26 14.47
N GLY A 143 1.15 -30.55 13.20
CA GLY A 143 0.41 -31.75 12.81
C GLY A 143 1.24 -33.04 12.80
N ARG A 144 2.19 -33.19 13.73
CA ARG A 144 2.91 -34.45 14.00
C ARG A 144 2.45 -35.04 15.32
#